data_AF-A0ABC8UG77-F1
#
_entry.id   AF-A0ABC8UG77-F1
#
_cell.length_a   1.000
_cell.length_b   1.000
_cell.length_c   1.000
_cell.angle_alpha   90.00
_cell.angle_beta   90.00
_cell.angle_gamma   90.00
#
_symmetry.space_group_name_H-M   'P 1'
#
loop_
_entity.id
_entity.type
_entity.pdbx_description
1 polymer ?
#
loop_
_entity_poly.entity_id
_entity_poly.type
_entity_poly.pdbx_seq_one_letter_code
_entity_poly.pdbx_strand_id
1 'polypeptide(L)'
;MSTTTCLGYNAKLDTCRDNSVALIFKIVAIGAILVAGVCGIAIPLVGKKRNFLRTDSNIFVAAKAFAAGVILATGFVHMLPHATSSLTDSCLTVPWSKFPFSGFIAMMAALATLMIDFVATQYYERKHDTQNQIARVDTLDSALESGIVPVMEPNERNETMFGEEEGGAMHIVGMHAHAAHHRHSHPNEQGACARHVREDSHGHSHSHSHGFGGGDEEGGVRHVVVSQVLELGIVSHSVIIGLSLGVSQSPCTIRPLIAALSFHQFFEGFALGGCISQAQFGTLHATIMACFFAVTAPVGIAIGIGISSFYNPNSPRALVIEGVFDSVSAGILVYMALVDLIAADFMSKRMSCNVRLQVVSYITLFLGAGLMSSLAVWV
;
A
#
# COMPACT_ATOMS: atom_id res chain seq x y z
N MET A 1 -5.49 -41.77 -23.41
CA MET A 1 -4.94 -40.40 -23.60
C MET A 1 -6.07 -39.55 -24.14
N SER A 2 -6.81 -38.86 -23.26
CA SER A 2 -7.95 -38.05 -23.67
C SER A 2 -7.43 -36.69 -24.15
N THR A 3 -7.45 -36.49 -25.46
CA THR A 3 -7.36 -35.17 -26.08
C THR A 3 -8.69 -34.47 -25.87
N THR A 4 -8.89 -33.92 -24.66
CA THR A 4 -9.97 -32.96 -24.41
C THR A 4 -9.64 -31.71 -25.23
N THR A 5 -10.26 -31.62 -26.39
CA THR A 5 -10.15 -30.48 -27.28
C THR A 5 -10.78 -29.28 -26.57
N CYS A 6 -10.02 -28.19 -26.43
CA CYS A 6 -10.44 -26.87 -25.91
C CYS A 6 -11.50 -26.19 -26.80
N LEU A 7 -12.55 -26.91 -27.19
CA LEU A 7 -13.63 -26.42 -28.03
C LEU A 7 -14.94 -26.68 -27.31
N GLY A 8 -15.29 -25.77 -26.41
CA GLY A 8 -16.42 -25.98 -25.51
C GLY A 8 -17.19 -24.73 -25.09
N TYR A 9 -17.35 -23.70 -25.93
CA TYR A 9 -18.42 -22.68 -25.74
C TYR A 9 -18.71 -21.77 -26.97
N ASN A 10 -18.70 -22.28 -28.21
CA ASN A 10 -18.94 -21.46 -29.42
C ASN A 10 -20.43 -21.36 -29.81
N ALA A 11 -21.30 -20.92 -28.90
CA ALA A 11 -22.71 -20.62 -29.26
C ALA A 11 -23.24 -19.29 -28.73
N LYS A 12 -22.54 -18.65 -27.78
CA LYS A 12 -22.89 -17.31 -27.25
C LYS A 12 -21.85 -16.23 -27.58
N LEU A 13 -20.69 -16.60 -28.12
CA LEU A 13 -19.57 -15.69 -28.38
C LEU A 13 -19.63 -15.02 -29.76
N ASP A 14 -20.29 -15.64 -30.74
CA ASP A 14 -20.31 -15.15 -32.13
C ASP A 14 -21.15 -13.87 -32.30
N THR A 15 -22.04 -13.56 -31.36
CA THR A 15 -22.87 -12.33 -31.40
C THR A 15 -22.14 -11.09 -30.87
N CYS A 16 -20.96 -11.26 -30.25
CA CYS A 16 -20.23 -10.20 -29.53
C CYS A 16 -18.77 -10.07 -29.99
N ARG A 17 -18.40 -10.60 -31.16
CA ARG A 17 -17.03 -10.55 -31.70
C ARG A 17 -16.95 -9.51 -32.82
N ASP A 18 -16.44 -8.34 -32.51
CA ASP A 18 -16.18 -7.26 -33.48
C ASP A 18 -14.82 -6.64 -33.19
N ASN A 19 -13.84 -6.93 -34.06
CA ASN A 19 -12.46 -6.50 -33.88
C ASN A 19 -12.28 -4.99 -34.07
N SER A 20 -13.06 -4.36 -34.95
CA SER A 20 -12.98 -2.92 -35.22
C SER A 20 -13.54 -2.12 -34.05
N VAL A 21 -14.68 -2.55 -33.52
CA VAL A 21 -15.29 -1.95 -32.34
C VAL A 21 -14.46 -2.24 -31.08
N ALA A 22 -13.89 -3.45 -30.96
CA ALA A 22 -13.01 -3.80 -29.85
C ALA A 22 -11.76 -2.90 -29.83
N LEU A 23 -11.15 -2.63 -30.98
CA LEU A 23 -9.98 -1.74 -31.06
C LEU A 23 -10.32 -0.32 -30.60
N ILE A 24 -11.47 0.23 -31.03
CA ILE A 24 -11.94 1.54 -30.56
C ILE A 24 -12.08 1.53 -29.03
N PHE A 25 -12.72 0.50 -28.46
CA PHE A 25 -12.86 0.40 -27.01
C PHE A 25 -11.51 0.28 -26.30
N LYS A 26 -10.51 -0.40 -26.86
CA LYS A 26 -9.15 -0.46 -26.26
C LYS A 26 -8.46 0.91 -26.28
N ILE A 27 -8.60 1.70 -27.34
CA ILE A 27 -8.05 3.07 -27.38
C ILE A 27 -8.77 3.96 -26.35
N VAL A 28 -10.09 3.85 -26.25
CA VAL A 28 -10.87 4.54 -25.21
C VAL A 28 -10.43 4.10 -23.81
N ALA A 29 -10.16 2.82 -23.60
CA ALA A 29 -9.65 2.26 -22.34
C ALA A 29 -8.32 2.90 -21.94
N ILE A 30 -7.37 2.99 -22.89
CA ILE A 30 -6.07 3.64 -22.65
C ILE A 30 -6.26 5.07 -22.14
N GLY A 31 -7.09 5.87 -22.82
CA GLY A 31 -7.34 7.25 -22.42
C GLY A 31 -8.05 7.36 -21.07
N ALA A 32 -9.09 6.55 -20.84
CA ALA A 32 -9.87 6.58 -19.61
C ALA A 32 -9.06 6.17 -18.37
N ILE A 33 -8.32 5.07 -18.47
CA ILE A 33 -7.48 4.54 -17.38
C ILE A 33 -6.33 5.50 -17.07
N LEU A 34 -5.68 6.06 -18.09
CA LEU A 34 -4.62 7.06 -17.90
C LEU A 34 -5.14 8.29 -17.17
N VAL A 35 -6.28 8.85 -17.62
CA VAL A 35 -6.88 10.04 -16.98
C VAL A 35 -7.28 9.71 -15.54
N ALA A 36 -7.94 8.57 -15.31
CA ALA A 36 -8.33 8.13 -13.97
C ALA A 36 -7.11 7.97 -13.04
N GLY A 37 -6.05 7.33 -13.50
CA GLY A 37 -4.81 7.15 -12.74
C GLY A 37 -4.12 8.48 -12.41
N VAL A 38 -3.96 9.36 -13.39
CA VAL A 38 -3.35 10.70 -13.20
C VAL A 38 -4.18 11.53 -12.22
N CYS A 39 -5.51 11.54 -12.36
CA CYS A 39 -6.39 12.26 -11.43
C CYS A 39 -6.31 11.67 -10.02
N GLY A 40 -6.33 10.34 -9.89
CA GLY A 40 -6.24 9.64 -8.61
C GLY A 40 -5.00 10.04 -7.83
N ILE A 41 -3.82 9.96 -8.46
CA ILE A 41 -2.54 10.28 -7.80
C ILE A 41 -2.32 11.79 -7.60
N ALA A 42 -2.81 12.63 -8.50
CA ALA A 42 -2.63 14.07 -8.40
C ALA A 42 -3.40 14.69 -7.21
N ILE A 43 -4.57 14.15 -6.84
CA ILE A 43 -5.41 14.70 -5.77
C ILE A 43 -4.67 14.76 -4.42
N PRO A 44 -4.11 13.66 -3.88
CA PRO A 44 -3.31 13.69 -2.66
C PRO A 44 -2.03 14.55 -2.77
N LEU A 45 -1.34 14.49 -3.92
CA LEU A 45 -0.07 15.21 -4.13
C LEU A 45 -0.27 16.73 -4.18
N VAL A 46 -1.31 17.20 -4.86
CA VAL A 46 -1.66 18.63 -4.91
C VAL A 46 -2.28 19.09 -3.59
N GLY A 47 -3.02 18.23 -2.90
CA GLY A 47 -3.57 18.49 -1.56
C GLY A 47 -2.49 18.87 -0.54
N LYS A 48 -1.29 18.29 -0.64
CA LYS A 48 -0.12 18.70 0.16
C LYS A 48 0.26 20.18 -0.02
N LYS A 49 0.08 20.75 -1.22
CA LYS A 49 0.46 22.14 -1.55
C LYS A 49 -0.67 23.16 -1.38
N ARG A 50 -1.94 22.74 -1.34
CA ARG A 50 -3.09 23.65 -1.32
C ARG A 50 -3.95 23.40 -0.08
N ASN A 51 -4.37 24.48 0.59
CA ASN A 51 -5.10 24.46 1.87
C ASN A 51 -6.49 23.77 1.82
N PHE A 52 -7.00 23.41 0.63
CA PHE A 52 -8.33 22.81 0.42
C PHE A 52 -8.37 21.29 0.68
N LEU A 53 -7.24 20.59 0.54
CA LEU A 53 -7.10 19.15 0.79
C LEU A 53 -5.88 18.88 1.66
N ARG A 54 -5.76 19.58 2.80
CA ARG A 54 -4.71 19.24 3.77
C ARG A 54 -4.85 17.76 4.12
N THR A 55 -3.73 17.04 4.11
CA THR A 55 -3.59 15.65 4.55
C THR A 55 -4.14 15.43 5.98
N ASP A 56 -4.30 16.50 6.76
CA ASP A 56 -4.93 16.51 8.08
C ASP A 56 -6.46 16.64 8.06
N SER A 57 -7.12 16.65 6.90
CA SER A 57 -8.58 16.72 6.80
C SER A 57 -9.23 15.39 7.18
N ASN A 58 -10.34 15.45 7.90
CA ASN A 58 -11.19 14.28 8.18
C ASN A 58 -11.73 13.64 6.88
N ILE A 59 -11.92 14.45 5.82
CA ILE A 59 -12.37 13.98 4.50
C ILE A 59 -11.25 13.17 3.82
N PHE A 60 -9.99 13.58 3.97
CA PHE A 60 -8.86 12.86 3.40
C PHE A 60 -8.69 11.49 4.06
N VAL A 61 -8.84 11.40 5.38
CA VAL A 61 -8.81 10.13 6.12
C VAL A 61 -9.95 9.21 5.68
N ALA A 62 -11.17 9.73 5.57
CA ALA A 62 -12.32 8.95 5.09
C ALA A 62 -12.15 8.47 3.63
N ALA A 63 -11.59 9.32 2.76
CA ALA A 63 -11.28 8.95 1.38
C ALA A 63 -10.16 7.88 1.30
N LYS A 64 -9.15 7.95 2.18
CA LYS A 64 -8.09 6.94 2.28
C LYS A 64 -8.66 5.59 2.75
N ALA A 65 -9.55 5.61 3.74
CA ALA A 65 -10.29 4.42 4.18
C ALA A 65 -11.15 3.83 3.05
N PHE A 66 -11.88 4.67 2.30
CA PHE A 66 -12.63 4.24 1.13
C PHE A 66 -11.73 3.55 0.09
N ALA A 67 -10.60 4.18 -0.26
CA ALA A 67 -9.65 3.63 -1.22
C ALA A 67 -9.05 2.29 -0.74
N ALA A 68 -8.73 2.16 0.55
CA ALA A 68 -8.26 0.92 1.13
C ALA A 68 -9.29 -0.22 1.00
N GLY A 69 -10.58 0.09 1.18
CA GLY A 69 -11.67 -0.85 0.94
C GLY A 69 -11.76 -1.28 -0.54
N VAL A 70 -11.62 -0.33 -1.47
CA VAL A 70 -11.58 -0.64 -2.91
C VAL A 70 -10.43 -1.58 -3.25
N ILE A 71 -9.21 -1.31 -2.79
CA ILE A 71 -8.02 -2.15 -3.05
C ILE A 71 -8.19 -3.54 -2.46
N LEU A 72 -8.71 -3.64 -1.23
CA LEU A 72 -8.99 -4.93 -0.58
C LEU A 72 -9.96 -5.77 -1.42
N ALA A 73 -11.02 -5.16 -1.94
CA ALA A 73 -11.97 -5.82 -2.82
C ALA A 73 -11.36 -6.15 -4.20
N THR A 74 -10.49 -5.31 -4.76
CA THR A 74 -9.75 -5.64 -5.99
C THR A 74 -8.95 -6.94 -5.82
N GLY A 75 -8.23 -7.09 -4.70
CA GLY A 75 -7.46 -8.31 -4.42
C GLY A 75 -8.36 -9.55 -4.30
N PHE A 76 -9.40 -9.49 -3.46
CA PHE A 76 -10.22 -10.67 -3.15
C PHE A 76 -11.31 -11.01 -4.17
N VAL A 77 -11.93 -10.00 -4.78
CA VAL A 77 -13.15 -10.18 -5.59
C VAL A 77 -12.86 -10.08 -7.08
N HIS A 78 -11.79 -9.37 -7.48
CA HIS A 78 -11.44 -9.23 -8.89
C HIS A 78 -10.26 -10.12 -9.28
N MET A 79 -9.09 -9.94 -8.64
CA MET A 79 -7.86 -10.64 -9.03
C MET A 79 -7.86 -12.12 -8.64
N LEU A 80 -8.21 -12.44 -7.40
CA LEU A 80 -8.14 -13.82 -6.95
C LEU A 80 -9.11 -14.75 -7.70
N PRO A 81 -10.35 -14.36 -8.02
CA PRO A 81 -11.23 -15.16 -8.85
C PRO A 81 -10.74 -15.27 -10.30
N HIS A 82 -10.19 -14.20 -10.88
CA HIS A 82 -9.60 -14.21 -12.22
C HIS A 82 -8.44 -15.21 -12.31
N ALA A 83 -7.53 -15.16 -11.33
CA ALA A 83 -6.45 -16.12 -11.20
C ALA A 83 -6.96 -17.57 -11.07
N THR A 84 -8.04 -17.76 -10.32
CA THR A 84 -8.66 -19.07 -10.12
C THR A 84 -9.27 -19.59 -11.41
N SER A 85 -9.99 -18.76 -12.18
CA SER A 85 -10.52 -19.16 -13.49
C SER A 85 -9.43 -19.56 -14.46
N SER A 86 -8.29 -18.84 -14.49
CA SER A 86 -7.18 -19.18 -15.38
C SER A 86 -6.48 -20.48 -14.98
N LEU A 87 -6.28 -20.73 -13.68
CA LEU A 87 -5.63 -21.96 -13.19
C LEU A 87 -6.54 -23.19 -13.16
N THR A 88 -7.86 -23.01 -13.18
CA THR A 88 -8.83 -24.12 -13.16
C THR A 88 -9.52 -24.35 -14.50
N ASP A 89 -9.05 -23.68 -15.56
CA ASP A 89 -9.61 -23.80 -16.89
C ASP A 89 -9.55 -25.25 -17.42
N SER A 90 -10.58 -25.62 -18.18
CA SER A 90 -10.70 -26.92 -18.85
C SER A 90 -9.52 -27.30 -19.77
N CYS A 91 -8.76 -26.32 -20.24
CA CYS A 91 -7.55 -26.49 -21.05
C CYS A 91 -6.32 -26.92 -20.24
N LEU A 92 -6.37 -26.85 -18.89
CA LEU A 92 -5.29 -27.33 -18.03
C LEU A 92 -5.53 -28.78 -17.60
N THR A 93 -4.49 -29.59 -17.67
CA THR A 93 -4.50 -30.95 -17.11
C THR A 93 -4.40 -30.90 -15.59
N VAL A 94 -4.96 -31.91 -14.91
CA VAL A 94 -4.73 -32.13 -13.46
C VAL A 94 -3.21 -32.19 -13.19
N PRO A 95 -2.65 -31.34 -12.30
CA PRO A 95 -3.11 -31.10 -10.93
C PRO A 95 -3.79 -29.76 -10.64
N TRP A 96 -3.76 -28.79 -11.57
CA TRP A 96 -4.13 -27.39 -11.29
C TRP A 96 -5.58 -27.19 -10.81
N SER A 97 -6.50 -28.07 -11.21
CA SER A 97 -7.90 -28.04 -10.79
C SER A 97 -8.20 -28.78 -9.48
N LYS A 98 -7.23 -29.52 -8.90
CA LYS A 98 -7.46 -30.32 -7.67
C LYS A 98 -7.17 -29.58 -6.37
N PHE A 99 -6.38 -28.52 -6.43
CA PHE A 99 -5.96 -27.75 -5.28
C PHE A 99 -6.09 -26.25 -5.62
N PRO A 100 -6.54 -25.39 -4.68
CA PRO A 100 -6.67 -23.95 -4.93
C PRO A 100 -5.30 -23.28 -4.97
N PHE A 101 -4.55 -23.54 -6.05
CA PHE A 101 -3.21 -22.99 -6.27
C PHE A 101 -3.21 -21.47 -6.28
N SER A 102 -4.28 -20.84 -6.77
CA SER A 102 -4.42 -19.39 -6.75
C SER A 102 -4.37 -18.82 -5.33
N GLY A 103 -5.20 -19.35 -4.44
CA GLY A 103 -5.22 -18.97 -3.03
C GLY A 103 -3.91 -19.26 -2.31
N PHE A 104 -3.29 -20.41 -2.59
CA PHE A 104 -1.99 -20.76 -2.01
C PHE A 104 -0.89 -19.80 -2.44
N ILE A 105 -0.79 -19.49 -3.74
CA ILE A 105 0.21 -18.56 -4.27
C ILE A 105 -0.04 -17.16 -3.71
N ALA A 106 -1.29 -16.70 -3.64
CA ALA A 106 -1.63 -15.41 -3.05
C ALA A 106 -1.22 -15.32 -1.57
N MET A 107 -1.49 -16.37 -0.78
CA MET A 107 -1.05 -16.43 0.62
C MET A 107 0.47 -16.41 0.75
N MET A 108 1.18 -17.19 -0.07
CA MET A 108 2.65 -17.19 -0.06
C MET A 108 3.23 -15.84 -0.48
N ALA A 109 2.62 -15.16 -1.45
CA ALA A 109 2.99 -13.82 -1.85
C ALA A 109 2.78 -12.81 -0.72
N ALA A 110 1.63 -12.82 -0.04
CA ALA A 110 1.36 -11.95 1.10
C ALA A 110 2.37 -12.15 2.25
N LEU A 111 2.71 -13.41 2.56
CA LEU A 111 3.73 -13.74 3.57
C LEU A 111 5.13 -13.27 3.15
N ALA A 112 5.48 -13.44 1.87
CA ALA A 112 6.75 -12.94 1.35
C ALA A 112 6.81 -11.41 1.40
N THR A 113 5.72 -10.72 1.09
CA THR A 113 5.62 -9.26 1.21
C THR A 113 5.81 -8.81 2.65
N LEU A 114 5.14 -9.47 3.62
CA LEU A 114 5.35 -9.20 5.05
C LEU A 114 6.82 -9.38 5.46
N MET A 115 7.46 -10.47 5.01
CA MET A 115 8.87 -10.73 5.31
C MET A 115 9.77 -9.64 4.73
N ILE A 116 9.53 -9.21 3.49
CA ILE A 116 10.28 -8.14 2.85
C ILE A 116 10.08 -6.82 3.60
N ASP A 117 8.85 -6.48 3.96
CA ASP A 117 8.51 -5.25 4.70
C ASP A 117 9.19 -5.23 6.07
N PHE A 118 9.18 -6.35 6.80
CA PHE A 118 9.86 -6.47 8.09
C PHE A 118 11.38 -6.36 7.98
N VAL A 119 12.00 -7.15 7.07
CA VAL A 119 13.47 -7.14 6.89
C VAL A 119 13.95 -5.77 6.40
N ALA A 120 13.23 -5.16 5.45
CA ALA A 120 13.54 -3.83 4.96
C ALA A 120 13.43 -2.81 6.09
N THR A 121 12.32 -2.78 6.84
CA THR A 121 12.14 -1.87 7.99
C THR A 121 13.29 -2.01 8.98
N GLN A 122 13.62 -3.24 9.40
CA GLN A 122 14.71 -3.51 10.33
C GLN A 122 16.10 -3.12 9.80
N TYR A 123 16.38 -3.39 8.52
CA TYR A 123 17.65 -3.01 7.90
C TYR A 123 17.81 -1.48 7.84
N TYR A 124 16.72 -0.78 7.51
CA TYR A 124 16.71 0.67 7.45
C TYR A 124 16.82 1.32 8.84
N GLU A 125 16.10 0.82 9.84
CA GLU A 125 16.21 1.27 11.24
C GLU A 125 17.65 1.14 11.75
N ARG A 126 18.29 -0.03 11.59
CA ARG A 126 19.68 -0.25 12.02
C ARG A 126 20.69 0.68 11.34
N LYS A 127 20.50 0.95 10.04
CA LYS A 127 21.38 1.85 9.31
C LYS A 127 21.21 3.29 9.75
N HIS A 128 19.97 3.70 10.04
CA HIS A 128 19.69 5.03 10.56
C HIS A 128 20.24 5.22 11.97
N ASP A 129 20.09 4.23 12.85
CA ASP A 129 20.70 4.27 14.19
C ASP A 129 22.21 4.40 14.13
N THR A 130 22.85 3.64 13.24
CA THR A 130 24.31 3.74 13.03
C THR A 130 24.71 5.12 12.52
N GLN A 131 23.95 5.70 11.58
CA GLN A 131 24.23 7.02 11.02
C GLN A 131 23.99 8.16 12.02
N ASN A 132 22.93 8.07 12.83
CA ASN A 132 22.65 9.00 13.93
C ASN A 132 23.72 8.90 15.03
N GLN A 133 24.19 7.70 15.36
CA GLN A 133 25.29 7.53 16.32
C GLN A 133 26.59 8.16 15.78
N ILE A 134 26.94 7.92 14.52
CA ILE A 134 28.13 8.51 13.89
C ILE A 134 28.04 10.04 13.87
N ALA A 135 26.90 10.61 13.48
CA ALA A 135 26.70 12.06 13.50
C ALA A 135 26.81 12.66 14.91
N ARG A 136 26.34 11.95 15.94
CA ARG A 136 26.48 12.37 17.34
C ARG A 136 27.94 12.36 17.80
N VAL A 137 28.71 11.36 17.38
CA VAL A 137 30.15 11.28 17.66
C VAL A 137 30.93 12.39 16.94
N ASP A 138 30.65 12.65 15.66
CA ASP A 138 31.28 13.76 14.90
C ASP A 138 30.95 15.14 15.50
N THR A 139 29.73 15.35 16.02
CA THR A 139 29.40 16.61 16.72
C THR A 139 30.14 16.76 18.04
N LEU A 140 30.42 15.66 18.75
CA LEU A 140 31.20 15.66 19.98
C LEU A 140 32.68 15.92 19.69
N ASP A 141 33.23 15.31 18.64
CA ASP A 141 34.62 15.51 18.22
C ASP A 141 34.85 16.95 17.72
N SER A 142 33.90 17.49 16.95
CA SER A 142 33.91 18.89 16.51
C SER A 142 33.79 19.88 17.67
N ALA A 143 33.08 19.51 18.75
CA ALA A 143 32.98 20.33 19.96
C ALA A 143 34.26 20.27 20.83
N LEU A 144 35.01 19.16 20.78
CA LEU A 144 36.32 19.03 21.40
C LEU A 144 37.41 19.82 20.67
N GLU A 145 37.30 19.99 19.34
CA GLU A 145 38.23 20.81 18.55
C GLU A 145 38.02 22.33 18.73
N SER A 146 36.80 22.76 19.07
CA SER A 146 36.49 24.16 19.45
C SER A 146 36.78 24.40 20.94
N GLY A 147 38.05 24.41 21.31
CA GLY A 147 38.50 24.49 22.70
C GLY A 147 37.90 25.63 23.53
N ILE A 148 37.12 25.27 24.55
CA ILE A 148 37.10 25.95 25.86
C ILE A 148 37.01 24.85 26.93
N VAL A 149 38.13 24.61 27.59
CA VAL A 149 38.27 23.67 28.71
C VAL A 149 37.72 24.31 29.98
N PRO A 150 36.90 23.59 30.77
CA PRO A 150 37.08 23.61 32.20
C PRO A 150 37.49 22.22 32.69
N VAL A 151 38.60 22.22 33.40
CA VAL A 151 39.24 21.08 34.05
C VAL A 151 38.30 20.44 35.08
N MET A 152 38.16 19.11 35.05
CA MET A 152 37.95 18.32 36.27
C MET A 152 38.47 16.88 36.11
N GLU A 153 39.19 16.44 37.14
CA GLU A 153 40.07 15.26 37.23
C GLU A 153 39.36 13.88 37.32
N PRO A 154 40.10 12.76 37.16
CA PRO A 154 39.54 11.46 36.81
C PRO A 154 39.06 10.68 38.03
N ASN A 155 38.02 9.86 37.84
CA ASN A 155 37.72 8.78 38.76
C ASN A 155 37.48 7.48 37.98
N GLU A 156 38.44 6.57 38.04
CA GLU A 156 38.30 5.20 37.56
C GLU A 156 37.30 4.43 38.45
N ARG A 157 36.23 3.86 37.87
CA ARG A 157 35.67 2.59 38.32
C ARG A 157 34.72 1.93 37.31
N ASN A 158 35.14 0.74 36.89
CA ASN A 158 34.41 -0.47 36.51
C ASN A 158 33.20 -0.41 35.57
N GLU A 159 33.33 -1.22 34.53
CA GLU A 159 32.27 -1.90 33.78
C GLU A 159 31.05 -2.27 34.66
N THR A 160 29.86 -1.94 34.17
CA THR A 160 28.74 -2.89 34.04
C THR A 160 27.71 -2.34 33.07
N MET A 161 27.66 -3.03 31.93
CA MET A 161 26.54 -3.23 31.03
C MET A 161 25.17 -3.14 31.74
N PHE A 162 24.27 -2.29 31.25
CA PHE A 162 22.79 -2.41 31.20
C PHE A 162 22.21 -0.99 31.05
N GLY A 163 21.98 -0.57 29.81
CA GLY A 163 21.11 0.57 29.51
C GLY A 163 19.71 0.04 29.26
N GLU A 164 18.75 0.48 30.07
CA GLU A 164 17.32 0.29 29.87
C GLU A 164 16.90 0.81 28.49
N GLU A 165 16.49 -0.11 27.61
CA GLU A 165 15.78 0.21 26.37
C GLU A 165 14.33 0.58 26.72
N GLU A 166 14.01 1.87 26.80
CA GLU A 166 12.63 2.31 26.65
C GLU A 166 12.25 2.24 25.16
N GLY A 167 11.79 1.05 24.76
CA GLY A 167 11.29 0.74 23.43
C GLY A 167 10.02 1.53 23.09
N GLY A 168 10.14 2.44 22.13
CA GLY A 168 9.04 3.09 21.43
C GLY A 168 8.55 2.32 20.20
N ALA A 169 8.49 0.98 20.24
CA ALA A 169 7.95 0.17 19.15
C ALA A 169 6.58 -0.39 19.55
N MET A 170 5.55 -0.03 18.78
CA MET A 170 4.20 -0.60 18.90
C MET A 170 4.23 -2.09 18.54
N HIS A 171 4.41 -2.93 19.56
CA HIS A 171 4.38 -4.39 19.47
C HIS A 171 2.95 -4.86 19.16
N ILE A 172 2.69 -5.25 17.92
CA ILE A 172 1.43 -5.86 17.50
C ILE A 172 1.41 -7.30 18.03
N VAL A 173 0.35 -7.62 18.78
CA VAL A 173 0.07 -8.83 19.58
C VAL A 173 0.59 -8.78 21.02
N GLY A 174 -0.15 -8.08 21.90
CA GLY A 174 0.00 -8.17 23.35
C GLY A 174 -0.96 -9.19 23.95
N MET A 175 -0.47 -10.38 24.32
CA MET A 175 -1.18 -11.31 25.19
C MET A 175 -0.77 -11.05 26.64
N HIS A 176 -1.75 -10.70 27.46
CA HIS A 176 -1.63 -10.36 28.87
C HIS A 176 -1.26 -11.61 29.70
N ALA A 177 -0.08 -11.63 30.31
CA ALA A 177 0.29 -12.61 31.33
C ALA A 177 0.52 -11.89 32.66
N HIS A 178 -0.34 -12.17 33.64
CA HIS A 178 -0.20 -11.69 35.01
C HIS A 178 1.08 -12.24 35.65
N ALA A 179 1.93 -11.36 36.16
CA ALA A 179 2.87 -11.69 37.21
C ALA A 179 2.83 -10.57 38.25
N ALA A 180 2.25 -10.89 39.41
CA ALA A 180 2.16 -10.02 40.57
C ALA A 180 3.54 -9.81 41.20
N HIS A 181 3.95 -8.55 41.40
CA HIS A 181 4.79 -8.18 42.53
C HIS A 181 4.63 -6.70 42.88
N HIS A 182 4.42 -6.43 44.16
CA HIS A 182 4.03 -5.15 44.76
C HIS A 182 5.10 -4.05 44.68
N ARG A 183 4.70 -2.82 44.37
CA ARG A 183 5.12 -1.61 45.12
C ARG A 183 4.12 -0.46 44.95
N HIS A 184 3.91 0.30 46.03
CA HIS A 184 2.80 1.22 46.21
C HIS A 184 3.06 2.66 45.73
N SER A 185 1.94 3.30 45.36
CA SER A 185 1.56 4.71 45.48
C SER A 185 2.22 5.76 44.57
N HIS A 186 1.53 6.06 43.46
CA HIS A 186 1.11 7.42 43.07
C HIS A 186 -0.18 7.32 42.23
N PRO A 187 -1.29 8.03 42.56
CA PRO A 187 -2.44 8.12 41.69
C PRO A 187 -2.26 9.33 40.77
N ASN A 188 -2.12 9.13 39.47
CA ASN A 188 -2.80 9.96 38.48
C ASN A 188 -2.80 9.28 37.10
N GLU A 189 -3.77 8.38 36.89
CA GLU A 189 -4.25 8.09 35.55
C GLU A 189 -5.10 9.27 35.07
N GLN A 190 -4.62 10.00 34.06
CA GLN A 190 -5.48 10.86 33.24
C GLN A 190 -4.91 11.08 31.83
N GLY A 191 -5.35 10.22 30.90
CA GLY A 191 -5.83 10.62 29.58
C GLY A 191 -4.80 10.97 28.50
N ALA A 192 -4.40 9.97 27.71
CA ALA A 192 -3.63 10.12 26.47
C ALA A 192 -4.33 10.92 25.32
N CYS A 193 -5.47 11.57 25.59
CA CYS A 193 -6.22 12.39 24.62
C CYS A 193 -6.62 13.77 25.20
N ALA A 194 -5.97 14.29 26.25
CA ALA A 194 -6.32 15.59 26.83
C ALA A 194 -5.92 16.76 25.91
N ARG A 195 -6.95 17.41 25.34
CA ARG A 195 -6.86 18.67 24.60
C ARG A 195 -6.61 19.82 25.59
N HIS A 196 -5.57 20.61 25.34
CA HIS A 196 -5.18 21.78 26.13
C HIS A 196 -6.34 22.79 26.21
N VAL A 197 -6.95 22.94 27.39
CA VAL A 197 -7.83 24.06 27.74
C VAL A 197 -6.99 25.00 28.60
N ARG A 198 -6.94 26.28 28.17
CA ARG A 198 -6.17 27.35 28.79
C ARG A 198 -6.75 27.70 30.16
N GLU A 199 -5.90 27.66 31.19
CA GLU A 199 -6.05 28.48 32.39
C GLU A 199 -4.72 29.21 32.64
N ASP A 200 -4.81 30.53 32.76
CA ASP A 200 -3.68 31.45 32.93
C ASP A 200 -3.11 31.35 34.36
N SER A 201 -1.80 31.15 34.50
CA SER A 201 -1.05 31.59 35.67
C SER A 201 0.43 31.79 35.36
N HIS A 202 0.92 32.99 35.65
CA HIS A 202 2.23 33.51 35.24
C HIS A 202 3.39 33.02 36.13
N GLY A 203 4.44 32.47 35.51
CA GLY A 203 5.76 32.27 36.11
C GLY A 203 6.84 32.32 35.02
N HIS A 204 7.67 33.37 35.03
CA HIS A 204 8.72 33.60 34.02
C HIS A 204 10.05 32.96 34.44
N SER A 205 10.52 31.97 33.69
CA SER A 205 11.91 31.51 33.69
C SER A 205 12.36 31.25 32.25
N HIS A 206 13.28 32.07 31.74
CA HIS A 206 13.83 31.97 30.39
C HIS A 206 15.01 31.00 30.38
N SER A 207 14.81 29.81 29.82
CA SER A 207 15.86 28.87 29.42
C SER A 207 15.81 28.71 27.91
N HIS A 208 16.85 29.20 27.22
CA HIS A 208 17.02 29.06 25.78
C HIS A 208 17.65 27.69 25.48
N SER A 209 16.82 26.68 25.31
CA SER A 209 17.20 25.41 24.70
C SER A 209 16.78 25.43 23.24
N HIS A 210 17.76 25.40 22.33
CA HIS A 210 17.55 25.09 20.92
C HIS A 210 17.27 23.59 20.79
N GLY A 211 16.03 23.20 21.08
CA GLY A 211 15.51 21.87 20.76
C GLY A 211 15.35 21.75 19.26
N PHE A 212 16.37 21.20 18.59
CA PHE A 212 16.25 20.65 17.25
C PHE A 212 15.10 19.64 17.26
N GLY A 213 14.09 19.90 16.41
CA GLY A 213 12.97 18.99 16.18
C GLY A 213 13.47 17.71 15.52
N GLY A 214 13.72 16.68 16.32
CA GLY A 214 14.05 15.33 15.88
C GLY A 214 12.95 14.34 16.25
N GLY A 215 11.70 14.66 15.89
CA GLY A 215 10.54 13.81 16.17
C GLY A 215 9.80 13.28 14.93
N ASP A 216 10.21 13.67 13.72
CA ASP A 216 9.46 13.40 12.48
C ASP A 216 10.24 12.55 11.44
N GLU A 217 11.45 12.07 11.76
CA GLU A 217 12.29 11.32 10.79
C GLU A 217 12.11 9.80 10.85
N GLU A 218 11.62 9.26 11.97
CA GLU A 218 11.41 7.81 12.19
C GLU A 218 10.29 7.23 11.30
N GLY A 219 9.28 8.04 10.94
CA GLY A 219 8.18 7.62 10.07
C GLY A 219 8.54 7.62 8.57
N GLY A 220 9.53 8.41 8.14
CA GLY A 220 9.82 8.64 6.73
C GLY A 220 10.27 7.38 6.00
N VAL A 221 11.14 6.58 6.64
CA VAL A 221 11.81 5.45 5.99
C VAL A 221 10.91 4.23 5.83
N ARG A 222 10.06 3.94 6.82
CA ARG A 222 9.02 2.92 6.71
C ARG A 222 8.04 3.24 5.58
N HIS A 223 7.66 4.51 5.44
CA HIS A 223 6.84 4.96 4.32
C HIS A 223 7.53 4.83 2.96
N VAL A 224 8.87 4.91 2.89
CA VAL A 224 9.62 4.68 1.63
C VAL A 224 9.55 3.22 1.20
N VAL A 225 9.85 2.30 2.12
CA VAL A 225 9.80 0.85 1.86
C VAL A 225 8.39 0.43 1.46
N VAL A 226 7.40 0.83 2.26
CA VAL A 226 5.99 0.58 1.97
C VAL A 226 5.63 1.18 0.61
N SER A 227 6.04 2.40 0.28
CA SER A 227 5.76 3.01 -1.03
C SER A 227 6.42 2.28 -2.20
N GLN A 228 7.60 1.68 -2.03
CA GLN A 228 8.27 0.89 -3.07
C GLN A 228 7.63 -0.49 -3.26
N VAL A 229 7.25 -1.15 -2.17
CA VAL A 229 6.52 -2.43 -2.21
C VAL A 229 5.13 -2.23 -2.82
N LEU A 230 4.45 -1.15 -2.45
CA LEU A 230 3.18 -0.69 -3.06
C LEU A 230 3.33 -0.49 -4.57
N GLU A 231 4.39 0.21 -5.01
CA GLU A 231 4.65 0.45 -6.43
C GLU A 231 4.88 -0.87 -7.18
N LEU A 232 5.68 -1.80 -6.63
CA LEU A 232 5.94 -3.10 -7.28
C LEU A 232 4.67 -3.95 -7.42
N GLY A 233 3.84 -3.99 -6.38
CA GLY A 233 2.56 -4.70 -6.39
C GLY A 233 1.60 -4.15 -7.44
N ILE A 234 1.42 -2.84 -7.46
CA ILE A 234 0.51 -2.15 -8.39
C ILE A 234 1.04 -2.20 -9.84
N VAL A 235 2.35 -2.11 -10.06
CA VAL A 235 2.96 -2.21 -11.40
C VAL A 235 2.72 -3.61 -11.99
N SER A 236 2.98 -4.67 -11.22
CA SER A 236 2.76 -6.04 -11.71
C SER A 236 1.30 -6.28 -12.09
N HIS A 237 0.37 -5.86 -11.23
CA HIS A 237 -1.08 -5.89 -11.45
C HIS A 237 -1.50 -5.16 -12.74
N SER A 238 -1.03 -3.92 -12.88
CA SER A 238 -1.38 -3.01 -13.98
C SER A 238 -0.91 -3.52 -15.35
N VAL A 239 0.25 -4.19 -15.40
CA VAL A 239 0.75 -4.81 -16.64
C VAL A 239 -0.13 -5.98 -17.08
N ILE A 240 -0.46 -6.89 -16.16
CA ILE A 240 -1.19 -8.11 -16.50
C ILE A 240 -2.60 -7.78 -16.95
N ILE A 241 -3.33 -6.95 -16.20
CA ILE A 241 -4.67 -6.49 -16.59
C ILE A 241 -4.62 -5.76 -17.94
N GLY A 242 -3.63 -4.88 -18.12
CA GLY A 242 -3.47 -4.15 -19.37
C GLY A 242 -3.28 -5.10 -20.55
N LEU A 243 -2.40 -6.10 -20.40
CA LEU A 243 -2.16 -7.13 -21.40
C LEU A 243 -3.43 -7.92 -21.72
N SER A 244 -4.15 -8.42 -20.71
CA SER A 244 -5.37 -9.22 -20.88
C SER A 244 -6.49 -8.40 -21.55
N LEU A 245 -6.69 -7.13 -21.18
CA LEU A 245 -7.62 -6.24 -21.87
C LEU A 245 -7.19 -5.97 -23.32
N GLY A 246 -5.89 -5.76 -23.55
CA GLY A 246 -5.33 -5.49 -24.88
C GLY A 246 -5.48 -6.67 -25.83
N VAL A 247 -5.37 -7.90 -25.32
CA VAL A 247 -5.57 -9.14 -26.09
C VAL A 247 -7.05 -9.42 -26.36
N SER A 248 -7.95 -9.03 -25.45
CA SER A 248 -9.40 -9.30 -25.54
C SER A 248 -10.02 -8.81 -26.85
N GLN A 249 -10.93 -9.58 -27.45
CA GLN A 249 -11.51 -9.26 -28.76
C GLN A 249 -13.04 -9.07 -28.72
N SER A 250 -13.63 -9.10 -27.53
CA SER A 250 -15.08 -9.00 -27.33
C SER A 250 -15.47 -7.64 -26.75
N PRO A 251 -16.08 -6.74 -27.54
CA PRO A 251 -16.59 -5.46 -27.03
C PRO A 251 -17.52 -5.58 -25.82
N CYS A 252 -18.29 -6.68 -25.75
CA CYS A 252 -19.22 -6.96 -24.65
C CYS A 252 -18.51 -7.19 -23.32
N THR A 253 -17.28 -7.70 -23.35
CA THR A 253 -16.41 -7.87 -22.17
C THR A 253 -15.63 -6.59 -21.90
N ILE A 254 -15.06 -5.97 -22.94
CA ILE A 254 -14.22 -4.77 -22.78
C ILE A 254 -15.01 -3.59 -22.20
N ARG A 255 -16.28 -3.39 -22.59
CA ARG A 255 -17.09 -2.24 -22.16
C ARG A 255 -17.28 -2.13 -20.63
N PRO A 256 -17.79 -3.15 -19.92
CA PRO A 256 -17.87 -3.09 -18.46
C PRO A 256 -16.50 -3.06 -17.79
N LEU A 257 -15.50 -3.76 -18.35
CA LEU A 257 -14.12 -3.71 -17.86
C LEU A 257 -13.58 -2.28 -17.84
N ILE A 258 -13.76 -1.47 -18.89
CA ILE A 258 -13.26 -0.07 -18.90
C ILE A 258 -13.77 0.72 -17.69
N ALA A 259 -15.07 0.59 -17.36
CA ALA A 259 -15.65 1.31 -16.23
C ALA A 259 -15.07 0.82 -14.89
N ALA A 260 -14.98 -0.49 -14.70
CA ALA A 260 -14.42 -1.06 -13.47
C ALA A 260 -12.93 -0.77 -13.31
N LEU A 261 -12.13 -0.89 -14.38
CA LEU A 261 -10.70 -0.60 -14.39
C LEU A 261 -10.44 0.89 -14.12
N SER A 262 -11.18 1.79 -14.75
CA SER A 262 -11.03 3.23 -14.49
C SER A 262 -11.37 3.58 -13.04
N PHE A 263 -12.41 2.95 -12.49
CA PHE A 263 -12.83 3.19 -11.11
C PHE A 263 -11.77 2.74 -10.10
N HIS A 264 -11.29 1.50 -10.16
CA HIS A 264 -10.27 1.07 -9.20
C HIS A 264 -8.91 1.74 -9.45
N GLN A 265 -8.50 1.97 -10.71
CA GLN A 265 -7.25 2.67 -11.02
C GLN A 265 -7.22 4.06 -10.38
N PHE A 266 -8.35 4.78 -10.37
CA PHE A 266 -8.45 6.05 -9.68
C PHE A 266 -8.15 5.92 -8.19
N PHE A 267 -8.75 4.94 -7.50
CA PHE A 267 -8.57 4.77 -6.05
C PHE A 267 -7.24 4.13 -5.67
N GLU A 268 -6.66 3.29 -6.52
CA GLU A 268 -5.28 2.81 -6.40
C GLU A 268 -4.28 3.97 -6.52
N GLY A 269 -4.48 4.85 -7.51
CA GLY A 269 -3.68 6.07 -7.65
C GLY A 269 -3.85 7.01 -6.46
N PHE A 270 -5.07 7.15 -5.92
CA PHE A 270 -5.34 7.93 -4.72
C PHE A 270 -4.63 7.36 -3.48
N ALA A 271 -4.66 6.05 -3.27
CA ALA A 271 -3.97 5.41 -2.16
C ALA A 271 -2.44 5.59 -2.28
N LEU A 272 -1.88 5.34 -3.46
CA LEU A 272 -0.45 5.52 -3.74
C LEU A 272 -0.03 6.99 -3.56
N GLY A 273 -0.80 7.94 -4.10
CA GLY A 273 -0.56 9.38 -3.91
C GLY A 273 -0.62 9.79 -2.44
N GLY A 274 -1.51 9.18 -1.66
CA GLY A 274 -1.60 9.36 -0.22
C GLY A 274 -0.32 8.91 0.49
N CYS A 275 0.17 7.72 0.19
CA CYS A 275 1.44 7.19 0.73
C CYS A 275 2.64 8.07 0.33
N ILE A 276 2.75 8.46 -0.95
CA ILE A 276 3.81 9.34 -1.45
C ILE A 276 3.77 10.71 -0.75
N SER A 277 2.57 11.26 -0.52
CA SER A 277 2.41 12.56 0.14
C SER A 277 2.93 12.56 1.60
N GLN A 278 2.78 11.41 2.28
CA GLN A 278 3.20 11.17 3.67
C GLN A 278 4.70 10.86 3.76
N ALA A 279 5.27 10.15 2.78
CA ALA A 279 6.67 9.74 2.73
C ALA A 279 7.71 10.88 2.55
N GLN A 280 7.28 12.15 2.56
CA GLN A 280 8.13 13.36 2.39
C GLN A 280 9.11 13.32 1.20
N PHE A 281 8.84 12.55 0.14
CA PHE A 281 9.72 12.50 -1.02
C PHE A 281 9.87 13.87 -1.70
N GLY A 282 11.05 14.08 -2.28
CA GLY A 282 11.29 15.19 -3.20
C GLY A 282 10.31 15.16 -4.38
N THR A 283 9.93 16.34 -4.88
CA THR A 283 8.92 16.46 -5.97
C THR A 283 9.30 15.61 -7.19
N LEU A 284 10.60 15.47 -7.48
CA LEU A 284 11.09 14.65 -8.60
C LEU A 284 10.78 13.16 -8.41
N HIS A 285 11.18 12.55 -7.27
CA HIS A 285 10.90 11.14 -7.00
C HIS A 285 9.40 10.85 -6.97
N ALA A 286 8.62 11.71 -6.29
CA ALA A 286 7.16 11.60 -6.28
C ALA A 286 6.54 11.66 -7.69
N THR A 287 7.08 12.52 -8.57
CA THR A 287 6.60 12.63 -9.96
C THR A 287 7.01 11.44 -10.80
N ILE A 288 8.22 10.90 -10.61
CA ILE A 288 8.70 9.70 -11.31
C ILE A 288 7.83 8.49 -10.95
N MET A 289 7.61 8.23 -9.66
CA MET A 289 6.74 7.12 -9.21
C MET A 289 5.30 7.28 -9.73
N ALA A 290 4.77 8.51 -9.71
CA ALA A 290 3.44 8.78 -10.25
C ALA A 290 3.35 8.54 -11.77
N CYS A 291 4.42 8.87 -12.51
CA CYS A 291 4.50 8.63 -13.95
C CYS A 291 4.53 7.13 -14.25
N PHE A 292 5.34 6.35 -13.51
CA PHE A 292 5.38 4.89 -13.66
C PHE A 292 4.02 4.26 -13.40
N PHE A 293 3.34 4.64 -12.32
CA PHE A 293 1.98 4.17 -12.05
C PHE A 293 1.01 4.46 -13.20
N ALA A 294 0.99 5.70 -13.71
CA ALA A 294 0.03 6.13 -14.72
C ALA A 294 0.27 5.50 -16.11
N VAL A 295 1.54 5.27 -16.48
CA VAL A 295 1.91 4.79 -17.83
C VAL A 295 1.87 3.27 -17.94
N THR A 296 2.09 2.54 -16.84
CA THR A 296 2.19 1.07 -16.84
C THR A 296 0.97 0.38 -17.46
N ALA A 297 -0.25 0.76 -17.05
CA ALA A 297 -1.48 0.14 -17.58
C ALA A 297 -1.71 0.44 -19.07
N PRO A 298 -1.63 1.70 -19.55
CA PRO A 298 -1.64 2.02 -20.99
C PRO A 298 -0.62 1.24 -21.81
N VAL A 299 0.61 1.09 -21.31
CA VAL A 299 1.66 0.31 -21.96
C VAL A 299 1.27 -1.17 -22.03
N GLY A 300 0.74 -1.74 -20.94
CA GLY A 300 0.22 -3.11 -20.94
C GLY A 300 -0.85 -3.33 -22.01
N ILE A 301 -1.81 -2.41 -22.14
CA ILE A 301 -2.86 -2.46 -23.17
C ILE A 301 -2.27 -2.36 -24.58
N ALA A 302 -1.33 -1.43 -24.80
CA ALA A 302 -0.67 -1.27 -26.08
C ALA A 302 0.11 -2.52 -26.50
N ILE A 303 0.85 -3.13 -25.56
CA ILE A 303 1.54 -4.41 -25.78
C ILE A 303 0.52 -5.51 -26.10
N GLY A 304 -0.57 -5.59 -25.32
CA GLY A 304 -1.65 -6.56 -25.54
C GLY A 304 -2.27 -6.45 -26.94
N ILE A 305 -2.51 -5.23 -27.43
CA ILE A 305 -2.97 -4.98 -28.80
C ILE A 305 -1.95 -5.52 -29.81
N GLY A 306 -0.66 -5.18 -29.63
CA GLY A 306 0.41 -5.57 -30.55
C GLY A 306 0.63 -7.09 -30.64
N ILE A 307 0.48 -7.81 -29.53
CA ILE A 307 0.66 -9.27 -29.50
C ILE A 307 -0.63 -10.06 -29.79
N SER A 308 -1.79 -9.39 -29.82
CA SER A 308 -3.09 -10.05 -29.95
C SER A 308 -3.25 -10.90 -31.22
N SER A 309 -2.48 -10.62 -32.27
CA SER A 309 -2.50 -11.36 -33.53
C SER A 309 -1.88 -12.77 -33.45
N PHE A 310 -0.95 -13.01 -32.52
CA PHE A 310 -0.21 -14.27 -32.40
C PHE A 310 -0.27 -14.90 -31.00
N TYR A 311 -0.75 -14.15 -30.01
CA TYR A 311 -0.98 -14.65 -28.66
C TYR A 311 -2.30 -15.44 -28.60
N ASN A 312 -2.23 -16.70 -28.17
CA ASN A 312 -3.41 -17.52 -27.91
C ASN A 312 -3.70 -17.53 -26.40
N PRO A 313 -4.75 -16.83 -25.92
CA PRO A 313 -5.07 -16.77 -24.49
C PRO A 313 -5.48 -18.14 -23.92
N ASN A 314 -5.97 -19.06 -24.76
CA ASN A 314 -6.39 -20.39 -24.34
C ASN A 314 -5.23 -21.41 -24.30
N SER A 315 -3.98 -20.97 -24.51
CA SER A 315 -2.82 -21.83 -24.40
C SER A 315 -2.59 -22.23 -22.93
N PRO A 316 -2.35 -23.51 -22.60
CA PRO A 316 -2.10 -23.92 -21.22
C PRO A 316 -0.97 -23.15 -20.54
N ARG A 317 0.07 -22.75 -21.30
CA ARG A 317 1.17 -21.94 -20.75
C ARG A 317 0.75 -20.50 -20.45
N ALA A 318 -0.11 -19.92 -21.29
CA ALA A 318 -0.62 -18.56 -21.10
C ALA A 318 -1.46 -18.49 -19.83
N LEU A 319 -2.42 -19.41 -19.69
CA LEU A 319 -3.30 -19.55 -18.54
C LEU A 319 -2.53 -19.79 -17.22
N VAL A 320 -1.49 -20.62 -17.24
CA VAL A 320 -0.64 -20.83 -16.04
C VAL A 320 0.12 -19.55 -15.66
N ILE A 321 0.71 -18.86 -16.64
CA ILE A 321 1.45 -17.62 -16.38
C ILE A 321 0.49 -16.56 -15.84
N GLU A 322 -0.61 -16.28 -16.53
CA GLU A 322 -1.63 -15.33 -16.11
C GLU A 322 -2.15 -15.64 -14.71
N GLY A 323 -2.57 -16.88 -14.47
CA GLY A 323 -3.08 -17.30 -13.17
C GLY A 323 -2.07 -17.20 -12.02
N VAL A 324 -0.79 -17.53 -12.24
CA VAL A 324 0.25 -17.37 -11.21
C VAL A 324 0.51 -15.90 -10.92
N PHE A 325 0.66 -15.08 -11.95
CA PHE A 325 0.95 -13.65 -11.81
C PHE A 325 -0.22 -12.90 -11.16
N ASP A 326 -1.46 -13.20 -11.52
CA ASP A 326 -2.66 -12.64 -10.88
C ASP A 326 -2.80 -13.09 -9.42
N SER A 327 -2.41 -14.33 -9.10
CA SER A 327 -2.41 -14.82 -7.72
C SER A 327 -1.39 -14.10 -6.86
N VAL A 328 -0.16 -13.91 -7.38
CA VAL A 328 0.89 -13.15 -6.69
C VAL A 328 0.43 -11.70 -6.48
N SER A 329 -0.11 -11.08 -7.52
CA SER A 329 -0.63 -9.72 -7.47
C SER A 329 -1.77 -9.57 -6.44
N ALA A 330 -2.73 -10.50 -6.44
CA ALA A 330 -3.82 -10.53 -5.45
C ALA A 330 -3.28 -10.59 -4.01
N GLY A 331 -2.30 -11.46 -3.76
CA GLY A 331 -1.66 -11.59 -2.45
C GLY A 331 -0.99 -10.30 -1.98
N ILE A 332 -0.25 -9.63 -2.87
CA ILE A 332 0.39 -8.35 -2.58
C ILE A 332 -0.66 -7.27 -2.29
N LEU A 333 -1.70 -7.14 -3.12
CA LEU A 333 -2.78 -6.14 -2.92
C LEU A 333 -3.55 -6.38 -1.62
N VAL A 334 -3.82 -7.63 -1.25
CA VAL A 334 -4.47 -7.96 0.03
C VAL A 334 -3.58 -7.57 1.21
N TYR A 335 -2.27 -7.88 1.15
CA TYR A 335 -1.32 -7.44 2.17
C TYR A 335 -1.30 -5.92 2.31
N MET A 336 -1.12 -5.21 1.20
CA MET A 336 -1.09 -3.74 1.17
C MET A 336 -2.37 -3.13 1.75
N ALA A 337 -3.54 -3.66 1.40
CA ALA A 337 -4.79 -3.13 1.90
C ALA A 337 -4.93 -3.35 3.41
N LEU A 338 -4.68 -4.56 3.91
CA LEU A 338 -4.88 -4.90 5.32
C LEU A 338 -3.80 -4.29 6.23
N VAL A 339 -2.54 -4.39 5.84
CA VAL A 339 -1.40 -4.02 6.69
C VAL A 339 -0.97 -2.57 6.45
N ASP A 340 -0.71 -2.20 5.18
CA ASP A 340 -0.10 -0.90 4.87
C ASP A 340 -1.11 0.26 4.89
N LEU A 341 -2.38 -0.01 4.60
CA LEU A 341 -3.43 1.01 4.59
C LEU A 341 -4.32 0.92 5.84
N ILE A 342 -4.97 -0.21 6.08
CA ILE A 342 -5.96 -0.33 7.16
C ILE A 342 -5.28 -0.32 8.52
N ALA A 343 -4.38 -1.26 8.79
CA ALA A 343 -3.76 -1.36 10.11
C ALA A 343 -2.94 -0.11 10.44
N ALA A 344 -2.12 0.38 9.51
CA ALA A 344 -1.30 1.58 9.72
C ALA A 344 -2.14 2.83 10.03
N ASP A 345 -3.25 3.06 9.32
CA ASP A 345 -4.06 4.28 9.52
C ASP A 345 -5.06 4.16 10.68
N PHE A 346 -5.73 3.01 10.82
CA PHE A 346 -6.82 2.84 11.79
C PHE A 346 -6.32 2.62 13.22
N MET A 347 -5.11 2.09 13.38
CA MET A 347 -4.47 1.93 14.69
C MET A 347 -3.75 3.20 15.16
N SER A 348 -3.79 4.29 14.38
CA SER A 348 -3.15 5.55 14.75
C SER A 348 -3.86 6.26 15.91
N LYS A 349 -3.09 6.96 16.77
CA LYS A 349 -3.62 7.76 17.90
C LYS A 349 -4.72 8.75 17.47
N ARG A 350 -4.63 9.25 16.24
CA ARG A 350 -5.60 10.20 15.66
C ARG A 350 -7.01 9.61 15.52
N MET A 351 -7.13 8.35 15.10
CA MET A 351 -8.43 7.68 14.99
C MET A 351 -8.95 7.29 16.38
N SER A 352 -8.08 6.80 17.27
CA SER A 352 -8.46 6.37 18.61
C SER A 352 -9.00 7.50 19.50
N CYS A 353 -8.54 8.74 19.33
CA CYS A 353 -9.06 9.89 20.08
C CYS A 353 -10.33 10.51 19.47
N ASN A 354 -10.79 10.10 18.28
CA ASN A 354 -11.97 10.68 17.62
C ASN A 354 -12.93 9.59 17.09
N VAL A 355 -13.83 9.13 17.97
CA VAL A 355 -14.82 8.07 17.68
C VAL A 355 -15.67 8.38 16.46
N ARG A 356 -16.06 9.66 16.24
CA ARG A 356 -16.86 10.03 15.07
C ARG A 356 -16.09 9.81 13.77
N LEU A 357 -14.81 10.20 13.73
CA LEU A 357 -13.96 9.97 12.58
C LEU A 357 -13.73 8.47 12.36
N GLN A 358 -13.48 7.72 13.43
CA GLN A 358 -13.26 6.28 13.38
C GLN A 358 -14.48 5.54 12.80
N VAL A 359 -15.69 5.85 13.27
CA VAL A 359 -16.93 5.25 12.74
C VAL A 359 -17.15 5.62 11.28
N VAL A 360 -16.94 6.89 10.90
CA VAL A 360 -17.04 7.32 9.50
C VAL A 360 -16.04 6.56 8.62
N SER A 361 -14.78 6.44 9.06
CA SER A 361 -13.74 5.72 8.33
C SER A 361 -14.11 4.25 8.11
N TYR A 362 -14.62 3.55 9.13
CA TYR A 362 -15.09 2.16 8.98
C TYR A 362 -16.27 2.07 7.99
N ILE A 363 -17.25 2.96 8.08
CA ILE A 363 -18.37 2.98 7.13
C ILE A 363 -17.86 3.18 5.69
N THR A 364 -16.96 4.14 5.48
CA THR A 364 -16.40 4.40 4.15
C THR A 364 -15.53 3.26 3.64
N LEU A 365 -14.81 2.57 4.52
CA LEU A 365 -14.04 1.37 4.18
C LEU A 365 -14.95 0.27 3.61
N PHE A 366 -16.01 -0.09 4.34
CA PHE A 366 -16.97 -1.10 3.87
C PHE A 366 -17.71 -0.64 2.61
N LEU A 367 -18.01 0.64 2.49
CA LEU A 367 -18.65 1.21 1.29
C LEU A 367 -17.74 1.08 0.07
N GLY A 368 -16.43 1.36 0.20
CA GLY A 368 -15.44 1.17 -0.85
C GLY A 368 -15.34 -0.29 -1.30
N ALA A 369 -15.21 -1.21 -0.34
CA ALA A 369 -15.17 -2.64 -0.63
C ALA A 369 -16.46 -3.14 -1.30
N GLY A 370 -17.62 -2.72 -0.80
CA GLY A 370 -18.93 -3.09 -1.36
C GLY A 370 -19.16 -2.55 -2.76
N LEU A 371 -18.74 -1.31 -3.05
CA LEU A 371 -18.88 -0.71 -4.37
C LEU A 371 -17.97 -1.41 -5.39
N MET A 372 -16.71 -1.66 -5.06
CA MET A 372 -15.81 -2.40 -5.95
C MET A 372 -16.30 -3.84 -6.19
N SER A 373 -16.82 -4.51 -5.15
CA SER A 373 -17.41 -5.84 -5.29
C SER A 373 -18.67 -5.83 -6.15
N SER A 374 -19.48 -4.77 -6.07
CA SER A 374 -20.68 -4.62 -6.91
C SER A 374 -20.30 -4.46 -8.38
N LEU A 375 -19.25 -3.68 -8.68
CA LEU A 375 -18.74 -3.53 -10.05
C LEU A 375 -18.27 -4.87 -10.64
N ALA A 376 -17.67 -5.74 -9.80
CA ALA A 376 -17.23 -7.07 -10.22
C ALA A 376 -18.38 -8.01 -10.63
N VAL A 377 -19.64 -7.72 -10.25
CA VAL A 377 -20.81 -8.49 -10.73
C VAL A 377 -21.16 -8.16 -12.19
N TRP A 378 -20.84 -6.94 -12.63
CA TRP A 378 -21.17 -6.45 -13.97
C TRP A 378 -20.03 -6.60 -14.98
N VAL A 379 -18.85 -7.00 -14.51
CA VAL A 379 -17.63 -7.29 -15.28
C VAL A 379 -17.53 -8.78 -15.49
#